data_AF-A0A847VCX3-F1
#
_entry.id   AF-A0A847VCX3-F1
#
_cell.length_a   1.000
_cell.length_b   1.000
_cell.length_c   1.000
_cell.angle_alpha   90.00
_cell.angle_beta   90.00
_cell.angle_gamma   90.00
#
_symmetry.space_group_name_H-M   'P 1'
#
loop_
_entity.id
_entity.type
_entity.pdbx_description
1 polymer ?
#
loop_
_entity_poly.entity_id
_entity_poly.type
_entity_poly.pdbx_seq_one_letter_code
_entity_poly.pdbx_strand_id
1 'polypeptide(L)'
;MDKKQAKKKGFSLAEVLVIMSIVLILMSVGTQSFLGFRETALIRENVETLKQDILLAQHMAINTKRGEETKWIYGIGIDLSNLSTTGGYRYFRWVSQFDKFGDPRTKAPLPDWNVSDEIKHSYGVDEQCNACLPLPIGGPIVSGKSNLALVSGYDTNGLVSIADNIEVNNDVQYILFESVTGRALLYDKDGQPVNYSGTIENLQFESNLIEIVIKRKRSRKFDIISVYPSSGIILHHTYKDGEKIGTECDPTDTGCIVVNGSAYERYSLESEIKMYRKEP
;
A
#
# COMPACT_ATOMS: atom_id res chain seq x y z
N MET A 1 7.41 40.32 71.93
CA MET A 1 7.76 39.48 70.75
C MET A 1 7.10 40.10 69.53
N ASP A 2 7.81 41.01 68.85
CA ASP A 2 7.29 41.62 67.62
C ASP A 2 7.42 40.65 66.45
N LYS A 3 6.28 40.15 65.98
CA LYS A 3 6.17 39.42 64.71
C LYS A 3 6.36 40.42 63.57
N LYS A 4 7.58 40.51 63.03
CA LYS A 4 7.84 41.15 61.73
C LYS A 4 7.00 40.44 60.66
N GLN A 5 5.92 41.06 60.23
CA GLN A 5 5.20 40.65 59.02
C GLN A 5 6.11 40.87 57.81
N ALA A 6 6.50 39.78 57.16
CA ALA A 6 7.25 39.84 55.91
C ALA A 6 6.37 40.50 54.84
N LYS A 7 6.69 41.74 54.46
CA LYS A 7 6.10 42.41 53.29
C LYS A 7 6.36 41.55 52.06
N LYS A 8 5.33 40.90 51.53
CA LYS A 8 5.38 40.29 50.19
C LYS A 8 5.60 41.42 49.19
N LYS A 9 6.78 41.48 48.56
CA LYS A 9 7.02 42.36 47.41
C LYS A 9 6.08 41.90 46.30
N GLY A 10 5.07 42.71 45.98
CA GLY A 10 4.21 42.47 44.82
C GLY A 10 5.02 42.67 43.54
N PHE A 11 4.83 41.78 42.57
CA PHE A 11 5.43 41.90 41.24
C PHE A 11 4.95 43.19 40.55
N SER A 12 5.84 43.83 39.80
CA SER A 12 5.51 44.99 38.98
C SER A 12 4.56 44.57 37.85
N LEU A 13 3.58 45.41 37.51
CA LEU A 13 2.65 45.15 36.39
C LEU A 13 3.41 44.96 35.07
N ALA A 14 4.52 45.68 34.86
CA ALA A 14 5.38 45.51 33.70
C ALA A 14 6.08 44.15 33.67
N GLU A 15 6.48 43.63 34.84
CA GLU A 15 7.15 42.33 34.97
C GLU A 15 6.18 41.18 34.64
N VAL A 16 4.94 41.27 35.12
CA VAL A 16 3.88 40.31 34.77
C VAL A 16 3.57 40.34 33.27
N LEU A 17 3.56 41.52 32.63
CA LEU A 17 3.31 41.65 31.20
C LEU A 17 4.43 41.02 30.36
N VAL A 18 5.70 41.24 30.74
CA VAL A 18 6.84 40.61 30.08
C VAL A 18 6.79 39.09 30.21
N ILE A 19 6.52 38.57 31.42
CA ILE A 19 6.40 37.11 31.63
C ILE A 19 5.29 36.52 30.76
N MET A 20 4.10 37.16 30.73
CA MET A 20 3.00 36.69 29.89
C MET A 20 3.35 36.71 28.40
N SER A 21 4.09 37.72 27.94
CA SER A 21 4.54 37.78 26.53
C SER A 21 5.49 36.64 26.18
N ILE A 22 6.43 36.29 27.06
CA ILE A 22 7.37 35.18 26.86
C ILE A 22 6.62 33.85 26.86
N VAL A 23 5.66 33.66 27.78
CA VAL A 23 4.85 32.44 27.87
C VAL A 23 4.02 32.24 26.59
N LEU A 24 3.41 33.29 26.04
CA LEU A 24 2.65 33.20 24.79
C LEU A 24 3.53 32.79 23.60
N ILE A 25 4.73 33.34 23.49
CA ILE A 25 5.69 32.97 22.45
C ILE A 25 6.08 31.50 22.59
N LEU A 26 6.41 31.05 23.81
CA LEU A 26 6.79 29.66 24.08
C LEU A 26 5.63 28.69 23.82
N MET A 27 4.39 29.05 24.19
CA MET A 27 3.21 28.24 23.89
C MET A 27 2.95 28.13 22.38
N SER A 28 3.12 29.23 21.63
CA SER A 28 2.96 29.23 20.17
C SER A 28 3.98 28.30 19.50
N VAL A 29 5.25 28.36 19.89
CA VAL A 29 6.30 27.49 19.33
C VAL A 29 6.10 26.03 19.76
N GLY A 30 5.69 25.80 21.00
CA GLY A 30 5.43 24.46 21.55
C GLY A 30 4.26 23.76 20.84
N THR A 31 3.16 24.46 20.59
CA THR A 31 1.97 23.91 19.92
C THR A 31 2.26 23.50 18.47
N GLN A 32 3.00 24.33 17.71
CA GLN A 32 3.40 23.99 16.34
C GLN A 32 4.28 22.73 16.29
N SER A 33 5.26 22.63 17.20
CA SER A 33 6.16 21.47 17.28
C SER A 33 5.41 20.19 17.66
N PHE A 34 4.48 20.29 18.63
CA PHE A 34 3.65 19.17 19.06
C PHE A 34 2.74 18.65 17.95
N LEU A 35 2.12 19.55 17.19
CA LEU A 35 1.26 19.20 16.06
C LEU A 35 2.03 18.45 14.96
N GLY A 36 3.26 18.86 14.64
CA GLY A 36 4.13 18.17 13.68
C GLY A 36 4.57 16.78 14.15
N PHE A 37 4.87 16.65 15.45
CA PHE A 37 5.19 15.35 16.05
C PHE A 37 4.01 14.38 15.98
N ARG A 38 2.81 14.82 16.40
CA ARG A 38 1.60 13.99 16.38
C ARG A 38 1.27 13.49 14.98
N GLU A 39 1.36 14.36 13.98
CA GLU A 39 1.14 14.01 12.57
C GLU A 39 2.16 12.97 12.09
N THR A 40 3.44 13.16 12.41
CA THR A 40 4.49 12.20 12.04
C THR A 40 4.27 10.83 12.69
N ALA A 41 3.84 10.80 13.95
CA ALA A 41 3.53 9.57 14.66
C ALA A 41 2.35 8.82 14.03
N LEU A 42 1.26 9.54 13.73
CA LEU A 42 0.07 8.96 13.08
C LEU A 42 0.38 8.44 11.68
N ILE A 43 1.18 9.18 10.89
CA ILE A 43 1.56 8.71 9.55
C ILE A 43 2.41 7.45 9.64
N ARG A 44 3.37 7.41 10.56
CA ARG A 44 4.19 6.23 10.77
C ARG A 44 3.36 5.02 11.19
N GLU A 45 2.42 5.20 12.12
CA GLU A 45 1.49 4.14 12.54
C GLU A 45 0.71 3.58 11.34
N ASN A 46 0.08 4.45 10.56
CA ASN A 46 -0.69 4.02 9.40
C ASN A 46 0.15 3.37 8.29
N VAL A 47 1.38 3.84 8.05
CA VAL A 47 2.32 3.20 7.11
C VAL A 47 2.63 1.78 7.57
N GLU A 48 2.93 1.59 8.85
CA GLU A 48 3.20 0.27 9.42
C GLU A 48 1.96 -0.63 9.39
N THR A 49 0.77 -0.10 9.71
CA THR A 49 -0.50 -0.84 9.59
C THR A 49 -0.72 -1.30 8.16
N LEU A 50 -0.64 -0.41 7.17
CA LEU A 50 -0.83 -0.77 5.76
C LEU A 50 0.18 -1.82 5.31
N LYS A 51 1.45 -1.68 5.69
CA LYS A 51 2.50 -2.67 5.39
C LYS A 51 2.18 -4.03 6.00
N GLN A 52 1.80 -4.07 7.27
CA GLN A 52 1.43 -5.31 7.98
C GLN A 52 0.21 -5.98 7.36
N ASP A 53 -0.75 -5.18 6.92
CA ASP A 53 -1.97 -5.64 6.28
C ASP A 53 -1.71 -6.23 4.88
N ILE A 54 -0.82 -5.62 4.10
CA ILE A 54 -0.36 -6.19 2.83
C ILE A 54 0.39 -7.50 3.05
N LEU A 55 1.27 -7.56 4.06
CA LEU A 55 1.95 -8.79 4.46
C LEU A 55 0.95 -9.87 4.93
N LEU A 56 -0.08 -9.46 5.66
CA LEU A 56 -1.12 -10.35 6.14
C LEU A 56 -1.89 -10.97 4.96
N ALA A 57 -2.28 -10.19 3.95
CA ALA A 57 -2.92 -10.71 2.74
C ALA A 57 -2.04 -11.76 2.04
N GLN A 58 -0.74 -11.48 1.91
CA GLN A 58 0.21 -12.43 1.34
C GLN A 58 0.27 -13.74 2.17
N HIS A 59 0.40 -13.62 3.49
CA HIS A 59 0.43 -14.78 4.38
C HIS A 59 -0.88 -15.56 4.36
N MET A 60 -2.03 -14.89 4.25
CA MET A 60 -3.33 -15.53 4.10
C MET A 60 -3.42 -16.30 2.79
N ALA A 61 -2.94 -15.73 1.68
CA ALA A 61 -2.93 -16.41 0.39
C ALA A 61 -2.18 -17.74 0.46
N ILE A 62 -0.96 -17.72 0.99
CA ILE A 62 -0.09 -18.90 1.09
C ILE A 62 -0.67 -19.93 2.09
N ASN A 63 -1.30 -19.48 3.17
CA ASN A 63 -1.86 -20.34 4.21
C ASN A 63 -3.35 -20.65 4.04
N THR A 64 -3.92 -20.37 2.86
CA THR A 64 -5.33 -20.67 2.60
C THR A 64 -5.55 -22.18 2.71
N LYS A 65 -6.21 -22.60 3.80
CA LYS A 65 -6.41 -24.02 4.11
C LYS A 65 -7.40 -24.63 3.12
N ARG A 66 -6.95 -25.65 2.40
CA ARG A 66 -7.70 -26.40 1.37
C ARG A 66 -8.91 -27.20 1.88
N GLY A 67 -9.32 -27.02 3.15
CA GLY A 67 -10.26 -27.93 3.83
C GLY A 67 -11.63 -27.35 4.20
N GLU A 68 -11.77 -26.03 4.31
CA GLU A 68 -13.04 -25.39 4.73
C GLU A 68 -13.87 -24.88 3.54
N GLU A 69 -13.22 -24.64 2.40
CA GLU A 69 -13.84 -24.09 1.20
C GLU A 69 -14.19 -25.20 0.20
N THR A 70 -15.38 -25.10 -0.38
CA THR A 70 -15.87 -26.06 -1.39
C THR A 70 -15.21 -25.88 -2.75
N LYS A 71 -14.58 -24.72 -2.97
CA LYS A 71 -13.97 -24.31 -4.23
C LYS A 71 -12.50 -23.94 -4.02
N TRP A 72 -11.71 -24.16 -5.07
CA TRP A 72 -10.30 -23.75 -5.08
C TRP A 72 -10.19 -22.22 -5.07
N ILE A 73 -9.26 -21.70 -4.27
CA ILE A 73 -8.98 -20.27 -4.18
C ILE A 73 -7.70 -19.98 -4.96
N TYR A 74 -7.79 -19.05 -5.91
CA TYR A 74 -6.62 -18.59 -6.67
C TYR A 74 -5.68 -17.74 -5.82
N GLY A 75 -6.24 -16.91 -4.96
CA GLY A 75 -5.47 -15.99 -4.14
C GLY A 75 -6.33 -15.16 -3.19
N ILE A 76 -5.63 -14.43 -2.33
CA ILE A 76 -6.19 -13.37 -1.47
C ILE A 76 -5.64 -12.05 -1.97
N GLY A 77 -6.51 -11.06 -2.12
CA GLY A 77 -6.17 -9.76 -2.65
C GLY A 77 -6.68 -8.61 -1.80
N ILE A 78 -6.23 -7.41 -2.15
CA ILE A 78 -6.55 -6.15 -1.51
C ILE A 78 -7.08 -5.18 -2.57
N ASP A 79 -8.25 -4.63 -2.31
CA ASP A 79 -8.89 -3.56 -3.06
C ASP A 79 -8.43 -2.21 -2.52
N LEU A 80 -7.60 -1.50 -3.31
CA LEU A 80 -7.03 -0.19 -3.00
C LEU A 80 -7.85 0.98 -3.56
N SER A 81 -9.02 0.71 -4.15
CA SER A 81 -9.87 1.72 -4.81
C SER A 81 -10.20 2.93 -3.93
N ASN A 82 -10.31 2.71 -2.63
CA ASN A 82 -10.66 3.73 -1.66
C ASN A 82 -9.46 4.24 -0.85
N LEU A 83 -8.24 3.80 -1.16
CA LEU A 83 -7.05 4.11 -0.37
C LEU A 83 -6.69 5.59 -0.47
N SER A 84 -6.72 6.18 -1.67
CA SER A 84 -6.43 7.60 -1.91
C SER A 84 -7.59 8.53 -1.52
N THR A 85 -8.83 8.04 -1.43
CA THR A 85 -10.00 8.88 -1.19
C THR A 85 -10.48 8.85 0.26
N THR A 86 -10.45 7.69 0.91
CA THR A 86 -10.90 7.52 2.30
C THR A 86 -9.84 6.89 3.19
N GLY A 87 -8.69 6.46 2.64
CA GLY A 87 -7.71 5.67 3.37
C GLY A 87 -8.13 4.21 3.57
N GLY A 88 -9.30 3.82 3.07
CA GLY A 88 -9.87 2.49 3.23
C GLY A 88 -9.42 1.52 2.15
N TYR A 89 -9.26 0.25 2.54
CA TYR A 89 -9.01 -0.86 1.63
C TYR A 89 -9.75 -2.08 2.14
N ARG A 90 -9.97 -3.07 1.28
CA ARG A 90 -10.72 -4.27 1.65
C ARG A 90 -10.04 -5.52 1.14
N TYR A 91 -10.13 -6.58 1.92
CA TYR A 91 -9.62 -7.88 1.52
C TYR A 91 -10.68 -8.62 0.72
N PHE A 92 -10.24 -9.25 -0.36
CA PHE A 92 -11.06 -10.15 -1.13
C PHE A 92 -10.32 -11.45 -1.38
N ARG A 93 -11.08 -12.49 -1.70
CA ARG A 93 -10.55 -13.77 -2.16
C ARG A 93 -11.10 -14.06 -3.54
N TRP A 94 -10.24 -14.55 -4.42
CA TRP A 94 -10.67 -14.99 -5.74
C TRP A 94 -10.95 -16.48 -5.70
N VAL A 95 -12.23 -16.81 -5.73
CA VAL A 95 -12.74 -18.18 -5.72
C VAL A 95 -12.89 -18.66 -7.16
N SER A 96 -12.34 -19.81 -7.47
CA SER A 96 -12.45 -20.44 -8.78
C SER A 96 -13.80 -21.14 -8.96
N GLN A 97 -14.18 -21.38 -10.21
CA GLN A 97 -15.31 -22.25 -10.53
C GLN A 97 -15.08 -23.74 -10.17
N PHE A 98 -13.83 -24.14 -9.93
CA PHE A 98 -13.43 -25.53 -9.75
C PHE A 98 -13.34 -25.92 -8.27
N ASP A 99 -13.63 -27.17 -7.95
CA ASP A 99 -13.57 -27.68 -6.57
C ASP A 99 -12.13 -27.93 -6.12
N LYS A 100 -11.23 -28.26 -7.06
CA LYS A 100 -9.86 -28.69 -6.76
C LYS A 100 -8.87 -28.11 -7.77
N PHE A 101 -7.64 -27.92 -7.30
CA PHE A 101 -6.49 -27.70 -8.17
C PHE A 101 -6.28 -28.90 -9.08
N GLY A 102 -6.07 -28.68 -10.37
CA GLY A 102 -5.89 -29.76 -11.34
C GLY A 102 -6.25 -29.36 -12.75
N ASP A 103 -7.28 -28.53 -12.89
CA ASP A 103 -7.70 -27.96 -14.17
C ASP A 103 -6.59 -27.09 -14.77
N PRO A 104 -6.38 -27.09 -16.10
CA PRO A 104 -5.39 -26.23 -16.76
C PRO A 104 -5.46 -24.77 -16.31
N ARG A 105 -6.64 -24.20 -16.09
CA ARG A 105 -6.82 -22.82 -15.62
C ARG A 105 -6.42 -22.59 -14.17
N THR A 106 -6.40 -23.66 -13.36
CA THR A 106 -5.90 -23.59 -11.97
C THR A 106 -4.38 -23.70 -11.89
N LYS A 107 -3.74 -24.25 -12.92
CA LYS A 107 -2.29 -24.42 -13.04
C LYS A 107 -1.61 -23.33 -13.87
N ALA A 108 -2.41 -22.50 -14.52
CA ALA A 108 -1.93 -21.47 -15.40
C ALA A 108 -1.11 -20.42 -14.62
N PRO A 109 -0.10 -19.78 -15.25
CA PRO A 109 0.66 -18.68 -14.64
C PRO A 109 -0.18 -17.53 -14.10
N LEU A 110 -1.35 -17.30 -14.71
CA LEU A 110 -2.34 -16.31 -14.30
C LEU A 110 -3.64 -17.02 -13.85
N PRO A 111 -4.32 -16.52 -12.80
CA PRO A 111 -5.60 -17.05 -12.35
C PRO A 111 -6.66 -17.03 -13.43
N ASP A 112 -7.41 -18.13 -13.54
CA ASP A 112 -8.47 -18.34 -14.54
C ASP A 112 -8.00 -18.13 -16.00
N TRP A 113 -6.70 -18.18 -16.27
CA TRP A 113 -6.17 -18.02 -17.60
C TRP A 113 -6.38 -19.28 -18.43
N ASN A 114 -7.11 -19.12 -19.52
CA ASN A 114 -7.23 -20.13 -20.57
C ASN A 114 -6.10 -19.92 -21.58
N VAL A 115 -5.18 -20.88 -21.67
CA VAL A 115 -4.04 -20.83 -22.60
C VAL A 115 -4.50 -20.75 -24.06
N SER A 116 -5.71 -21.23 -24.39
CA SER A 116 -6.24 -21.15 -25.75
C SER A 116 -6.70 -19.75 -26.17
N ASP A 117 -6.77 -18.79 -25.23
CA ASP A 117 -7.27 -17.44 -25.48
C ASP A 117 -6.18 -16.39 -25.13
N GLU A 118 -6.12 -15.28 -25.85
CA GLU A 118 -5.23 -14.16 -25.50
C GLU A 118 -5.66 -13.51 -24.18
N ILE A 119 -4.76 -12.74 -23.54
CA ILE A 119 -5.16 -11.81 -22.47
C ILE A 119 -5.98 -10.71 -23.15
N LYS A 120 -7.29 -10.91 -23.27
CA LYS A 120 -8.16 -9.93 -23.90
C LYS A 120 -8.18 -8.63 -23.07
N HIS A 121 -7.86 -7.51 -23.71
CA HIS A 121 -8.32 -6.20 -23.28
C HIS A 121 -9.83 -6.12 -23.55
N SER A 122 -10.68 -6.06 -22.53
CA SER A 122 -12.12 -5.90 -22.77
C SER A 122 -12.47 -4.44 -23.02
N TYR A 123 -13.03 -4.16 -24.20
CA TYR A 123 -13.89 -3.01 -24.45
C TYR A 123 -15.32 -3.52 -24.72
N GLY A 124 -16.00 -4.09 -23.72
CA GLY A 124 -17.40 -4.50 -23.88
C GLY A 124 -18.01 -5.32 -22.76
N VAL A 125 -19.33 -5.22 -22.60
CA VAL A 125 -20.12 -5.77 -21.48
C VAL A 125 -20.31 -7.30 -21.57
N ASP A 126 -20.02 -7.93 -22.72
CA ASP A 126 -20.35 -9.34 -22.99
C ASP A 126 -19.16 -10.24 -23.37
N GLU A 127 -17.93 -9.70 -23.44
CA GLU A 127 -16.74 -10.53 -23.67
C GLU A 127 -16.07 -10.92 -22.35
N GLN A 128 -15.97 -12.23 -22.09
CA GLN A 128 -15.20 -12.76 -20.98
C GLN A 128 -13.73 -12.39 -21.19
N CYS A 129 -13.23 -11.46 -20.39
CA CYS A 129 -11.81 -11.19 -20.33
C CYS A 129 -11.09 -12.39 -19.70
N ASN A 130 -10.07 -12.89 -20.39
CA ASN A 130 -9.22 -13.97 -19.94
C ASN A 130 -8.20 -13.45 -18.92
N ALA A 131 -8.04 -14.15 -17.80
CA ALA A 131 -7.20 -13.73 -16.66
C ALA A 131 -7.59 -12.41 -15.96
N CYS A 132 -8.75 -11.82 -16.28
CA CYS A 132 -9.25 -10.65 -15.55
C CYS A 132 -9.86 -11.02 -14.20
N LEU A 133 -9.79 -10.08 -13.27
CA LEU A 133 -10.55 -10.13 -12.02
C LEU A 133 -12.06 -10.10 -12.32
N PRO A 134 -12.87 -11.05 -11.79
CA PRO A 134 -14.31 -11.07 -11.99
C PRO A 134 -15.00 -10.04 -11.09
N LEU A 135 -14.91 -8.77 -11.48
CA LEU A 135 -15.58 -7.65 -10.82
C LEU A 135 -17.11 -7.75 -10.98
N PRO A 136 -17.92 -7.21 -10.03
CA PRO A 136 -17.52 -6.51 -8.82
C PRO A 136 -17.19 -7.44 -7.63
N ILE A 137 -16.36 -6.95 -6.69
CA ILE A 137 -16.06 -7.64 -5.43
C ILE A 137 -17.32 -7.78 -4.57
N GLY A 138 -17.61 -9.00 -4.10
CA GLY A 138 -18.80 -9.28 -3.29
C GLY A 138 -20.08 -9.44 -4.11
N GLY A 139 -19.96 -9.59 -5.43
CA GLY A 139 -21.09 -9.89 -6.32
C GLY A 139 -21.73 -11.27 -6.06
N PRO A 140 -22.91 -11.52 -6.62
CA PRO A 140 -23.60 -12.80 -6.47
C PRO A 140 -22.76 -13.95 -7.04
N ILE A 141 -22.70 -15.07 -6.30
CA ILE A 141 -22.02 -16.28 -6.75
C ILE A 141 -22.82 -16.88 -7.92
N VAL A 142 -22.23 -16.86 -9.12
CA VAL A 142 -22.81 -17.51 -10.31
C VAL A 142 -22.22 -18.91 -10.44
N SER A 143 -23.08 -19.92 -10.46
CA SER A 143 -22.64 -21.30 -10.63
C SER A 143 -21.85 -21.47 -11.93
N GLY A 144 -20.70 -22.14 -11.84
CA GLY A 144 -19.82 -22.38 -12.98
C GLY A 144 -19.06 -21.14 -13.46
N LYS A 145 -18.89 -20.12 -12.61
CA LYS A 145 -18.00 -18.98 -12.85
C LYS A 145 -17.14 -18.71 -11.63
N SER A 146 -15.94 -18.19 -11.86
CA SER A 146 -15.09 -17.64 -10.80
C SER A 146 -15.71 -16.35 -10.26
N ASN A 147 -15.49 -16.06 -8.98
CA ASN A 147 -16.04 -14.87 -8.33
C ASN A 147 -15.10 -14.30 -7.26
N LEU A 148 -15.30 -13.02 -6.94
CA LEU A 148 -14.61 -12.34 -5.85
C LEU A 148 -15.52 -12.28 -4.62
N ALA A 149 -15.05 -12.81 -3.50
CA ALA A 149 -15.75 -12.77 -2.22
C ALA A 149 -14.98 -11.88 -1.23
N LEU A 150 -15.69 -11.14 -0.39
CA LEU A 150 -15.07 -10.38 0.70
C LEU A 150 -14.54 -11.32 1.78
N VAL A 151 -13.38 -10.99 2.34
CA VAL A 151 -12.84 -11.71 3.50
C VAL A 151 -13.40 -11.05 4.76
N SER A 152 -14.42 -11.68 5.36
CA SER A 152 -15.08 -11.15 6.55
C SER A 152 -14.14 -11.00 7.75
N GLY A 153 -14.29 -9.92 8.51
CA GLY A 153 -13.51 -9.67 9.72
C GLY A 153 -12.20 -8.91 9.50
N TYR A 154 -11.87 -8.60 8.24
CA TYR A 154 -10.67 -7.83 7.86
C TYR A 154 -11.01 -6.54 7.11
N ASP A 155 -12.27 -6.12 7.11
CA ASP A 155 -12.64 -4.81 6.57
C ASP A 155 -11.99 -3.72 7.43
N THR A 156 -11.00 -3.02 6.87
CA THR A 156 -10.33 -1.92 7.57
C THR A 156 -11.14 -0.65 7.39
N ASN A 157 -11.62 -0.11 8.51
CA ASN A 157 -12.23 1.22 8.56
C ASN A 157 -11.13 2.28 8.44
N GLY A 158 -10.52 2.42 7.27
CA GLY A 158 -9.67 3.55 6.87
C GLY A 158 -8.40 3.78 7.69
N LEU A 159 -7.26 3.94 7.01
CA LEU A 159 -6.08 4.58 7.60
C LEU A 159 -6.48 5.99 8.05
N VAL A 160 -6.34 6.27 9.35
CA VAL A 160 -6.81 7.52 9.96
C VAL A 160 -6.12 8.72 9.29
N SER A 161 -6.88 9.56 8.58
CA SER A 161 -6.46 10.90 8.14
C SER A 161 -5.29 10.97 7.12
N ILE A 162 -5.09 9.96 6.26
CA ILE A 162 -4.02 10.01 5.23
C ILE A 162 -4.54 10.11 3.79
N ALA A 163 -5.84 9.87 3.53
CA ALA A 163 -6.41 9.84 2.17
C ALA A 163 -5.80 10.89 1.20
N ASP A 164 -5.85 12.18 1.56
CA ASP A 164 -5.33 13.30 0.74
C ASP A 164 -3.82 13.23 0.37
N ASN A 165 -3.06 12.32 0.97
CA ASN A 165 -1.62 12.21 0.83
C ASN A 165 -1.16 10.85 0.28
N ILE A 166 -2.08 9.95 -0.08
CA ILE A 166 -1.72 8.65 -0.65
C ILE A 166 -1.87 8.68 -2.17
N GLU A 167 -0.80 8.32 -2.86
CA GLU A 167 -0.79 8.09 -4.30
C GLU A 167 -0.37 6.64 -4.56
N VAL A 168 -1.18 5.91 -5.31
CA VAL A 168 -0.85 4.57 -5.79
C VAL A 168 -0.41 4.72 -7.25
N ASN A 169 0.82 4.34 -7.55
CA ASN A 169 1.39 4.45 -8.89
C ASN A 169 0.85 3.34 -9.83
N ASN A 170 0.97 3.56 -11.14
CA ASN A 170 0.79 2.59 -12.22
C ASN A 170 -0.65 2.12 -12.49
N ASP A 171 -1.66 2.95 -12.22
CA ASP A 171 -3.08 2.64 -12.45
C ASP A 171 -3.57 1.35 -11.75
N VAL A 172 -2.78 0.82 -10.79
CA VAL A 172 -3.09 -0.41 -10.06
C VAL A 172 -4.14 -0.11 -9.00
N GLN A 173 -5.23 -0.86 -9.03
CA GLN A 173 -6.32 -0.77 -8.06
C GLN A 173 -6.44 -2.01 -7.19
N TYR A 174 -6.02 -3.17 -7.69
CA TYR A 174 -6.09 -4.42 -6.94
C TYR A 174 -4.74 -5.13 -6.93
N ILE A 175 -4.36 -5.62 -5.75
CA ILE A 175 -3.25 -6.57 -5.59
C ILE A 175 -3.85 -7.92 -5.29
N LEU A 176 -3.42 -8.99 -5.94
CA LEU A 176 -3.78 -10.36 -5.62
C LEU A 176 -2.51 -11.16 -5.34
N PHE A 177 -2.41 -11.75 -4.15
CA PHE A 177 -1.37 -12.71 -3.82
C PHE A 177 -1.83 -14.12 -4.18
N GLU A 178 -1.06 -14.79 -5.02
CA GLU A 178 -1.36 -16.15 -5.47
C GLU A 178 -1.22 -17.16 -4.32
N SER A 179 -2.20 -18.05 -4.15
CA SER A 179 -2.23 -19.02 -3.05
C SER A 179 -1.13 -20.09 -3.11
N VAL A 180 -0.49 -20.30 -4.26
CA VAL A 180 0.54 -21.34 -4.43
C VAL A 180 1.94 -20.78 -4.20
N THR A 181 2.24 -19.63 -4.79
CA THR A 181 3.61 -19.08 -4.85
C THR A 181 3.81 -17.86 -3.94
N GLY A 182 2.73 -17.19 -3.53
CA GLY A 182 2.80 -15.90 -2.84
C GLY A 182 3.20 -14.73 -3.73
N ARG A 183 3.30 -14.93 -5.06
CA ARG A 183 3.55 -13.86 -6.05
C ARG A 183 2.39 -12.86 -6.04
N ALA A 184 2.72 -11.61 -6.32
CA ALA A 184 1.73 -10.54 -6.47
C ALA A 184 1.34 -10.37 -7.94
N LEU A 185 0.05 -10.36 -8.19
CA LEU A 185 -0.60 -10.09 -9.46
C LEU A 185 -1.30 -8.74 -9.32
N LEU A 186 -1.01 -7.82 -10.24
CA LEU A 186 -1.49 -6.44 -10.17
C LEU A 186 -2.59 -6.25 -11.19
N TYR A 187 -3.68 -5.59 -10.80
CA TYR A 187 -4.80 -5.33 -11.68
C TYR A 187 -5.23 -3.87 -11.63
N ASP A 188 -5.66 -3.36 -12.78
CA ASP A 188 -6.20 -2.02 -12.92
C ASP A 188 -7.65 -1.91 -12.42
N LYS A 189 -8.24 -0.72 -12.56
CA LYS A 189 -9.62 -0.43 -12.18
C LYS A 189 -10.68 -1.29 -12.89
N ASP A 190 -10.36 -1.77 -14.09
CA ASP A 190 -11.25 -2.56 -14.95
C ASP A 190 -11.01 -4.07 -14.73
N GLY A 191 -10.07 -4.43 -13.85
CA GLY A 191 -9.74 -5.80 -13.49
C GLY A 191 -8.76 -6.47 -14.46
N GLN A 192 -8.05 -5.72 -15.29
CA GLN A 192 -7.07 -6.24 -16.24
C GLN A 192 -5.68 -6.36 -15.60
N PRO A 193 -4.90 -7.41 -15.91
CA PRO A 193 -3.57 -7.58 -15.34
C PRO A 193 -2.60 -6.51 -15.87
N VAL A 194 -1.86 -5.86 -14.96
CA VAL A 194 -0.94 -4.74 -15.25
C VAL A 194 0.52 -5.20 -15.32
N ASN A 195 0.86 -6.32 -14.66
CA ASN A 195 2.22 -6.86 -14.61
C ASN A 195 2.44 -8.06 -15.54
N TYR A 196 1.53 -8.25 -16.51
CA TYR A 196 1.64 -9.27 -17.54
C TYR A 196 1.11 -8.73 -18.86
N SER A 197 1.81 -9.05 -19.93
CA SER A 197 1.37 -8.75 -21.29
C SER A 197 1.67 -9.94 -22.21
N GLY A 198 1.06 -9.93 -23.40
CA GLY A 198 1.39 -10.89 -24.45
C GLY A 198 0.21 -11.71 -24.97
N THR A 199 0.53 -12.59 -25.90
CA THR A 199 -0.42 -13.46 -26.61
C THR A 199 -0.38 -14.89 -26.07
N ILE A 200 -1.23 -15.76 -26.62
CA ILE A 200 -1.37 -17.19 -26.29
C ILE A 200 -0.02 -17.91 -26.13
N GLU A 201 0.97 -17.59 -26.97
CA GLU A 201 2.26 -18.31 -27.01
C GLU A 201 3.39 -17.60 -26.26
N ASN A 202 3.22 -16.32 -25.91
CA ASN A 202 4.28 -15.47 -25.37
C ASN A 202 3.75 -14.60 -24.22
N LEU A 203 3.30 -15.23 -23.15
CA LEU A 203 3.00 -14.53 -21.90
C LEU A 203 4.31 -13.98 -21.30
N GLN A 204 4.44 -12.67 -21.25
CA GLN A 204 5.58 -11.96 -20.69
C GLN A 204 5.20 -11.36 -19.34
N PHE A 205 6.05 -11.61 -18.35
CA PHE A 205 5.96 -10.95 -17.07
C PHE A 205 6.61 -9.56 -17.19
N GLU A 206 5.85 -8.52 -16.89
CA GLU A 206 6.37 -7.17 -16.78
C GLU A 206 6.70 -6.90 -15.31
N SER A 207 7.93 -6.48 -15.02
CA SER A 207 8.38 -6.23 -13.66
C SER A 207 7.85 -4.91 -13.05
N ASN A 208 6.66 -4.49 -13.46
CA ASN A 208 6.01 -3.28 -12.97
C ASN A 208 5.72 -3.44 -11.48
N LEU A 209 6.46 -2.73 -10.64
CA LEU A 209 6.24 -2.72 -9.20
C LEU A 209 5.04 -1.84 -8.89
N ILE A 210 4.27 -2.19 -7.88
CA ILE A 210 3.33 -1.24 -7.29
C ILE A 210 4.07 -0.42 -6.24
N GLU A 211 3.86 0.89 -6.27
CA GLU A 211 4.42 1.85 -5.32
C GLU A 211 3.28 2.63 -4.70
N ILE A 212 3.13 2.52 -3.39
CA ILE A 212 2.18 3.31 -2.60
C ILE A 212 2.99 4.41 -1.93
N VAL A 213 2.82 5.63 -2.43
CA VAL A 213 3.50 6.83 -1.94
C VAL A 213 2.62 7.50 -0.89
N ILE A 214 3.17 7.71 0.31
CA ILE A 214 2.48 8.31 1.45
C ILE A 214 3.19 9.60 1.83
N LYS A 215 2.58 10.74 1.51
CA LYS A 215 3.13 12.08 1.76
C LYS A 215 2.78 12.57 3.16
N ARG A 216 3.59 13.51 3.67
CA ARG A 216 3.39 14.15 4.98
C ARG A 216 3.10 15.63 4.76
N LYS A 217 2.03 16.19 5.37
CA LYS A 217 1.63 17.60 5.11
C LYS A 217 2.66 18.59 5.66
N ARG A 218 3.26 18.28 6.82
CA ARG A 218 4.23 19.16 7.51
C ARG A 218 5.67 18.69 7.46
N SER A 219 5.99 17.67 6.67
CA SER A 219 7.36 17.17 6.53
C SER A 219 7.74 17.07 5.07
N ARG A 220 9.01 17.34 4.77
CA ARG A 220 9.61 17.02 3.48
C ARG A 220 9.83 15.52 3.28
N LYS A 221 9.55 14.71 4.29
CA LYS A 221 9.65 13.25 4.19
C LYS A 221 8.39 12.65 3.60
N PHE A 222 8.55 11.56 2.87
CA PHE A 222 7.47 10.72 2.37
C PHE A 222 7.89 9.26 2.50
N ASP A 223 6.91 8.38 2.62
CA ASP A 223 7.12 6.94 2.74
C ASP A 223 6.68 6.27 1.45
N ILE A 224 7.39 5.23 1.03
CA ILE A 224 7.01 4.40 -0.10
C ILE A 224 6.95 2.96 0.36
N ILE A 225 5.83 2.31 0.06
CA ILE A 225 5.67 0.86 0.17
C ILE A 225 5.70 0.30 -1.25
N SER A 226 6.66 -0.58 -1.52
CA SER A 226 6.82 -1.24 -2.83
C SER A 226 6.51 -2.72 -2.72
N VAL A 227 5.70 -3.26 -3.64
CA VAL A 227 5.46 -4.71 -3.72
C VAL A 227 6.06 -5.25 -5.01
N TYR A 228 6.97 -6.22 -4.86
CA TYR A 228 7.66 -6.89 -5.97
C TYR A 228 6.79 -8.01 -6.51
N PRO A 229 6.29 -7.94 -7.76
CA PRO A 229 5.27 -8.88 -8.19
C PRO A 229 5.79 -10.32 -8.34
N SER A 230 7.04 -10.50 -8.77
CA SER A 230 7.66 -11.82 -8.99
C SER A 230 7.94 -12.62 -7.72
N SER A 231 8.06 -11.95 -6.56
CA SER A 231 8.38 -12.57 -5.28
C SER A 231 7.33 -12.34 -4.20
N GLY A 232 6.43 -11.38 -4.41
CA GLY A 232 5.52 -10.87 -3.39
C GLY A 232 6.22 -10.10 -2.26
N ILE A 233 7.52 -9.81 -2.37
CA ILE A 233 8.26 -9.11 -1.30
C ILE A 233 7.74 -7.68 -1.18
N ILE A 234 7.50 -7.26 0.06
CA ILE A 234 7.03 -5.92 0.40
C ILE A 234 8.19 -5.16 1.06
N LEU A 235 8.63 -4.08 0.45
CA LEU A 235 9.65 -3.18 0.97
C LEU A 235 9.03 -1.86 1.42
N HIS A 236 9.63 -1.23 2.41
CA HIS A 236 9.26 0.11 2.88
C HIS A 236 10.51 0.96 3.06
N HIS A 237 10.48 2.18 2.53
CA HIS A 237 11.54 3.15 2.71
C HIS A 237 10.97 4.55 2.97
N THR A 238 11.66 5.32 3.81
CA THR A 238 11.34 6.74 4.05
C THR A 238 12.33 7.62 3.30
N TYR A 239 11.82 8.41 2.37
CA TYR A 239 12.56 9.38 1.59
C TYR A 239 12.46 10.78 2.20
N LYS A 240 13.34 11.67 1.76
CA LYS A 240 13.33 13.09 2.11
C LYS A 240 13.49 13.94 0.85
N ASP A 241 12.54 14.82 0.63
CA ASP A 241 12.56 15.77 -0.48
C ASP A 241 13.80 16.68 -0.40
N GLY A 242 14.50 16.79 -1.53
CA GLY A 242 15.80 17.45 -1.67
C GLY A 242 17.02 16.59 -1.33
N GLU A 243 16.85 15.39 -0.77
CA GLU A 243 17.93 14.41 -0.63
C GLU A 243 17.98 13.59 -1.93
N LYS A 244 18.61 14.17 -2.97
CA LYS A 244 18.94 13.42 -4.20
C LYS A 244 20.01 12.39 -3.84
N ILE A 245 19.59 11.18 -3.52
CA ILE A 245 20.48 10.04 -3.43
C ILE A 245 20.74 9.64 -4.89
N GLY A 246 21.92 9.98 -5.41
CA GLY A 246 22.34 9.72 -6.79
C GLY A 246 22.16 10.92 -7.73
N THR A 247 23.26 11.34 -8.37
CA THR A 247 23.27 12.37 -9.43
C THR A 247 22.77 11.88 -10.79
N GLU A 248 22.36 10.61 -10.90
CA GLU A 248 22.09 9.93 -12.18
C GLU A 248 20.75 9.19 -12.18
N CYS A 249 19.71 9.75 -11.56
CA CYS A 249 18.37 9.17 -11.73
C CYS A 249 17.70 9.75 -12.98
N ASP A 250 17.68 8.99 -14.07
CA ASP A 250 16.84 9.26 -15.24
C ASP A 250 15.42 8.74 -14.92
N PRO A 251 14.36 9.56 -15.08
CA PRO A 251 12.98 9.12 -14.85
C PRO A 251 12.54 7.95 -15.76
N THR A 252 13.31 7.63 -16.80
CA THR A 252 13.08 6.46 -17.67
C THR A 252 13.73 5.17 -17.17
N ASP A 253 14.59 5.25 -16.14
CA ASP A 253 15.24 4.08 -15.56
C ASP A 253 14.33 3.39 -14.52
N THR A 254 14.25 2.07 -14.62
CA THR A 254 13.67 1.18 -13.60
C THR A 254 14.41 1.22 -12.25
N GLY A 255 15.57 1.87 -12.16
CA GLY A 255 16.24 2.19 -10.90
C GLY A 255 15.65 3.41 -10.17
N CYS A 256 14.70 4.13 -10.76
CA CYS A 256 14.25 5.43 -10.29
C CYS A 256 12.75 5.49 -10.01
N ILE A 257 12.39 6.41 -9.12
CA ILE A 257 11.01 6.75 -8.79
C ILE A 257 10.80 8.25 -8.95
N VAL A 258 9.65 8.66 -9.45
CA VAL A 258 9.31 10.08 -9.61
C VAL A 258 8.19 10.44 -8.65
N VAL A 259 8.48 11.37 -7.72
CA VAL A 259 7.50 11.90 -6.77
C VAL A 259 7.52 13.41 -6.86
N ASN A 260 6.36 14.02 -7.16
CA ASN A 260 6.21 15.47 -7.38
C ASN A 260 7.16 16.04 -8.46
N GLY A 261 7.47 15.27 -9.50
CA GLY A 261 8.39 15.69 -10.57
C GLY A 261 9.88 15.63 -10.20
N SER A 262 10.22 15.24 -8.96
CA SER A 262 11.58 14.94 -8.53
C SER A 262 11.85 13.45 -8.65
N ALA A 263 12.99 13.09 -9.24
CA ALA A 263 13.45 11.70 -9.32
C ALA A 263 14.30 11.33 -8.08
N TYR A 264 14.09 10.12 -7.56
CA TYR A 264 14.84 9.53 -6.45
C TYR A 264 15.30 8.13 -6.82
N GLU A 265 16.45 7.71 -6.29
CA GLU A 265 16.92 6.33 -6.40
C GLU A 265 15.95 5.38 -5.67
N ARG A 266 15.49 4.35 -6.37
CA ARG A 266 14.57 3.36 -5.84
C ARG A 266 15.28 2.52 -4.79
N TYR A 267 14.64 2.38 -3.63
CA TYR A 267 15.10 1.48 -2.59
C TYR A 267 14.81 0.04 -3.02
N SER A 268 15.86 -0.65 -3.48
CA SER A 268 15.74 -2.00 -4.03
C SER A 268 15.95 -3.10 -2.99
N LEU A 269 15.59 -4.32 -3.34
CA LEU A 269 15.91 -5.51 -2.53
C LEU A 269 17.42 -5.65 -2.29
N GLU A 270 18.24 -5.26 -3.27
CA GLU A 270 19.69 -5.27 -3.10
C GLU A 270 20.14 -4.26 -2.05
N SER A 271 19.53 -3.07 -2.02
CA SER A 271 19.79 -2.05 -1.01
C SER A 271 19.44 -2.55 0.40
N GLU A 272 18.31 -3.25 0.54
CA GLU A 272 17.90 -3.90 1.79
C GLU A 272 18.95 -4.95 2.23
N ILE A 273 19.37 -5.85 1.33
CA ILE A 273 20.37 -6.88 1.63
C ILE A 273 21.71 -6.24 2.02
N LYS A 274 22.15 -5.21 1.29
CA LYS A 274 23.40 -4.49 1.58
C LYS A 274 23.35 -3.80 2.95
N MET A 275 22.19 -3.29 3.37
CA MET A 275 22.03 -2.69 4.69
C MET A 275 22.27 -3.71 5.81
N TYR A 276 21.80 -4.96 5.66
CA TYR A 276 22.06 -6.04 6.62
C TYR A 276 23.46 -6.64 6.54
N ARG A 277 24.13 -6.53 5.38
CA ARG A 277 25.48 -7.05 5.15
C ARG A 277 26.60 -6.06 5.44
N LYS A 278 26.32 -4.85 5.92
CA LYS A 278 27.37 -4.00 6.48
C LYS A 278 27.94 -4.69 7.72
N GLU A 279 28.99 -5.48 7.51
CA GLU A 279 29.84 -5.99 8.59
C GLU A 279 30.39 -4.79 9.39
N PRO A 280 30.50 -4.93 10.72
CA PRO A 280 31.07 -3.91 11.60
C PRO A 280 32.53 -3.56 11.27
#